data_AF-B0TXE0-F1
#
_entry.id   AF-B0TXE0-F1
#
_cell.length_a   1.000
_cell.length_b   1.000
_cell.length_c   1.000
_cell.angle_alpha   90.00
_cell.angle_beta   90.00
_cell.angle_gamma   90.00
#
_symmetry.space_group_name_H-M   'P 1'
#
loop_
_entity.id
_entity.type
_entity.pdbx_description
1 polymer ?
#
loop_
_entity_poly.entity_id
_entity_poly.type
_entity_poly.pdbx_seq_one_letter_code
_entity_poly.pdbx_strand_id
1 'polypeptide(L)'
;MNHETFDLLRSAYINKSDSKLVVQTQVLSLYFYRFCLYYNGECIVNEPFSRVPTCRFDLKGVDGDYVIEFIYKDQDRIEYSYELSLTIIKGKILQENRVEIIKTVSIDPKLLSVSSSSYEDYPGRSIIIDSFELNSFGINDFKKYIYIAFDDFSKEIFYLCSDYKNYNCVIMMLKEICKLTSYKVAQIVFDDSYSTKGFSKLVKYCKNNEIGISVEKVKENVSYDKAYQYIVDLLEEYLNSYIIVGCNYDKVLVGFVNKYNVIDKNKLIHHETPHTRISSFFNVN
;
A
#
# COMPACT_ATOMS: atom_id res chain seq x y z
N MET A 1 -2.89 -7.29 21.38
CA MET A 1 -1.83 -8.31 21.12
C MET A 1 -0.84 -7.59 20.21
N ASN A 2 0.40 -7.38 20.65
CA ASN A 2 1.34 -6.45 19.98
C ASN A 2 1.56 -6.87 18.51
N HIS A 3 1.17 -6.02 17.56
CA HIS A 3 1.45 -6.22 16.15
C HIS A 3 2.87 -5.74 15.82
N GLU A 4 3.82 -6.66 15.93
CA GLU A 4 5.17 -6.45 15.42
C GLU A 4 5.10 -6.40 13.88
N THR A 5 5.59 -5.31 13.28
CA THR A 5 6.01 -5.33 11.88
C THR A 5 7.12 -6.36 11.77
N PHE A 6 6.80 -7.54 11.26
CA PHE A 6 7.79 -8.60 11.14
C PHE A 6 8.75 -8.25 10.01
N ASP A 7 9.95 -7.82 10.39
CA ASP A 7 11.11 -7.75 9.51
C ASP A 7 11.54 -9.18 9.17
N LEU A 8 10.71 -9.89 8.40
CA LEU A 8 10.88 -11.31 8.14
C LEU A 8 12.07 -11.51 7.21
N LEU A 9 13.01 -12.32 7.68
CA LEU A 9 14.05 -12.86 6.82
C LEU A 9 13.39 -13.74 5.76
N ARG A 10 13.52 -13.32 4.51
CA ARG A 10 13.08 -14.04 3.31
C ARG A 10 14.32 -14.25 2.46
N SER A 11 14.46 -15.44 1.89
CA SER A 11 15.59 -15.75 1.04
C SER A 11 15.18 -16.70 -0.06
N ALA A 12 15.83 -16.57 -1.20
CA ALA A 12 15.70 -17.47 -2.32
C ALA A 12 17.10 -17.91 -2.76
N TYR A 13 17.27 -19.18 -3.10
CA TYR A 13 18.54 -19.69 -3.63
C TYR A 13 18.30 -20.88 -4.54
N ILE A 14 19.23 -21.11 -5.48
CA ILE A 14 19.22 -22.33 -6.30
C ILE A 14 19.93 -23.43 -5.53
N ASN A 15 19.22 -24.51 -5.21
CA ASN A 15 19.82 -25.68 -4.60
C ASN A 15 20.72 -26.39 -5.62
N LYS A 16 21.98 -26.58 -5.28
CA LYS A 16 22.99 -27.17 -6.18
C LYS A 16 22.74 -28.64 -6.49
N SER A 17 22.08 -29.39 -5.60
CA SER A 17 21.89 -30.83 -5.77
C SER A 17 20.82 -31.18 -6.81
N ASP A 18 19.77 -30.38 -6.90
CA ASP A 18 18.59 -30.64 -7.73
C ASP A 18 18.22 -29.49 -8.67
N SER A 19 18.99 -28.39 -8.65
CA SER A 19 18.78 -27.19 -9.46
C SER A 19 17.40 -26.54 -9.26
N LYS A 20 16.74 -26.82 -8.14
CA LYS A 20 15.44 -26.19 -7.80
C LYS A 20 15.66 -24.84 -7.15
N LEU A 21 14.74 -23.91 -7.42
CA LEU A 21 14.65 -22.65 -6.67
C LEU A 21 14.02 -22.94 -5.32
N VAL A 22 14.80 -22.78 -4.25
CA VAL A 22 14.32 -22.90 -2.88
C VAL A 22 14.00 -21.51 -2.37
N VAL A 23 12.79 -21.34 -1.87
CA VAL A 23 12.34 -20.11 -1.22
C VAL A 23 11.96 -20.41 0.20
N GLN A 24 12.34 -19.54 1.12
CA GLN A 24 12.05 -19.72 2.54
C GLN A 24 11.83 -18.37 3.21
N THR A 25 11.04 -18.40 4.29
CA THR A 25 10.74 -17.26 5.13
C THR A 25 10.90 -17.64 6.59
N GLN A 26 11.14 -16.65 7.45
CA GLN A 26 11.16 -16.85 8.89
C GLN A 26 9.83 -17.46 9.38
N VAL A 27 9.95 -18.35 10.36
CA VAL A 27 8.80 -19.06 10.92
C VAL A 27 7.99 -18.13 11.82
N LEU A 28 6.72 -18.03 11.51
CA LEU A 28 5.66 -17.43 12.32
C LEU A 28 4.72 -18.54 12.83
N SER A 29 4.65 -18.71 14.14
CA SER A 29 4.00 -19.85 14.80
C SER A 29 2.50 -19.98 14.54
N LEU A 30 1.83 -18.89 14.18
CA LEU A 30 0.37 -18.84 13.98
C LEU A 30 -0.05 -18.79 12.50
N TYR A 31 0.91 -18.75 11.57
CA TYR A 31 0.62 -18.49 10.16
C TYR A 31 0.71 -19.76 9.29
N PHE A 32 -0.13 -19.76 8.26
CA PHE A 32 0.01 -20.60 7.08
C PHE A 32 0.71 -19.81 5.98
N TYR A 33 1.51 -20.49 5.17
CA TYR A 33 2.30 -19.91 4.10
C TYR A 33 1.81 -20.46 2.77
N ARG A 34 1.75 -19.58 1.78
CA ARG A 34 1.56 -19.92 0.38
C ARG A 34 2.63 -19.21 -0.42
N PHE A 35 3.16 -19.89 -1.42
CA PHE A 35 4.19 -19.34 -2.29
C PHE A 35 3.71 -19.43 -3.73
N CYS A 36 3.73 -18.31 -4.44
CA CYS A 36 3.45 -18.26 -5.86
C CYS A 36 4.74 -17.91 -6.61
N LEU A 37 4.95 -18.54 -7.76
CA LEU A 37 6.05 -18.20 -8.67
C LEU A 37 5.46 -17.65 -9.97
N TYR A 38 5.92 -16.49 -10.37
CA TYR A 38 5.57 -15.85 -11.62
C TYR A 38 6.80 -15.79 -12.53
N TYR A 39 6.59 -15.95 -13.84
CA TYR A 39 7.60 -15.79 -14.88
C TYR A 39 7.02 -14.90 -15.97
N ASN A 40 7.71 -13.80 -16.31
CA ASN A 40 7.21 -12.78 -17.26
C ASN A 40 5.77 -12.30 -16.97
N GLY A 41 5.39 -12.24 -15.69
CA GLY A 41 4.07 -11.80 -15.24
C GLY A 41 2.98 -12.87 -15.22
N GLU A 42 3.25 -14.09 -15.69
CA GLU A 42 2.31 -15.22 -15.60
C GLU A 42 2.60 -16.09 -14.38
N CYS A 43 1.55 -16.44 -13.63
CA CYS A 43 1.67 -17.36 -12.50
C CYS A 43 1.90 -18.79 -13.01
N ILE A 44 3.11 -19.32 -12.80
CA ILE A 44 3.50 -20.65 -13.26
C ILE A 44 3.42 -21.70 -12.14
N VAL A 45 3.48 -21.27 -10.87
CA VAL A 45 3.26 -22.14 -9.70
C VAL A 45 2.42 -21.41 -8.67
N ASN A 46 1.45 -22.11 -8.11
CA ASN A 46 0.55 -21.60 -7.10
C ASN A 46 0.31 -22.68 -6.03
N GLU A 47 1.12 -22.67 -4.98
CA GLU A 47 1.02 -23.67 -3.92
C GLU A 47 -0.19 -23.41 -3.01
N PRO A 48 -0.82 -24.47 -2.46
CA PRO A 48 -1.82 -24.30 -1.41
C PRO A 48 -1.17 -23.77 -0.13
N PHE A 49 -2.00 -23.18 0.75
CA PHE A 49 -1.55 -22.80 2.09
C PHE A 49 -1.09 -24.02 2.88
N SER A 50 0.07 -23.91 3.53
CA SER A 50 0.67 -24.95 4.37
C SER A 50 1.30 -24.36 5.63
N ARG A 51 1.65 -25.18 6.62
CA ARG A 51 2.46 -24.70 7.76
C ARG A 51 3.97 -24.74 7.49
N VAL A 52 4.37 -25.03 6.26
CA VAL A 52 5.78 -25.16 5.88
C VAL A 52 6.27 -23.80 5.38
N PRO A 53 7.24 -23.17 6.05
CA PRO A 53 7.75 -21.84 5.70
C PRO A 53 8.80 -21.90 4.57
N THR A 54 8.70 -22.91 3.70
CA THR A 54 9.67 -23.19 2.65
C THR A 54 8.96 -23.86 1.48
N CYS A 55 9.32 -23.46 0.26
CA CYS A 55 8.84 -24.08 -0.97
C CYS A 55 10.01 -24.32 -1.94
N ARG A 56 9.84 -25.28 -2.84
CA ARG A 56 10.80 -25.60 -3.90
C ARG A 56 10.10 -25.55 -5.25
N PHE A 57 10.64 -24.77 -6.18
CA PHE A 57 10.12 -24.64 -7.52
C PHE A 57 11.04 -25.29 -8.55
N ASP A 58 10.45 -25.99 -9.52
CA ASP A 58 11.15 -26.47 -10.69
C ASP A 58 11.31 -25.34 -11.72
N LEU A 59 12.50 -24.74 -11.72
CA LEU A 59 12.91 -23.88 -12.82
C LEU A 59 13.23 -24.78 -14.00
N LYS A 60 12.45 -24.73 -15.08
CA LYS A 60 12.67 -25.54 -16.30
C LYS A 60 13.92 -25.12 -17.10
N GLY A 61 14.98 -24.66 -16.44
CA GLY A 61 16.21 -24.17 -17.06
C GLY A 61 16.03 -22.88 -17.86
N VAL A 62 14.96 -22.12 -17.59
CA VAL A 62 14.63 -20.91 -18.33
C VAL A 62 15.27 -19.70 -17.64
N ASP A 63 16.14 -19.01 -18.36
CA ASP A 63 16.67 -17.72 -17.94
C ASP A 63 15.58 -16.64 -18.06
N GLY A 64 15.57 -15.69 -17.12
CA GLY A 64 14.66 -14.55 -17.16
C GLY A 64 14.28 -14.01 -15.79
N ASP A 65 13.25 -13.17 -15.79
CA ASP A 65 12.76 -12.49 -14.60
C ASP A 65 11.61 -13.27 -13.96
N TYR A 66 11.81 -13.55 -12.68
CA TYR A 66 10.88 -14.26 -11.83
C TYR A 66 10.42 -13.36 -10.70
N VAL A 67 9.18 -13.54 -10.27
CA VAL A 67 8.66 -12.94 -9.05
C VAL A 67 8.15 -14.04 -8.14
N ILE A 68 8.60 -14.05 -6.90
CA ILE A 68 8.08 -14.93 -5.86
C ILE A 68 7.16 -14.11 -4.98
N GLU A 69 5.91 -14.52 -4.85
CA GLU A 69 4.98 -13.94 -3.90
C GLU A 69 4.89 -14.85 -2.66
N PHE A 70 5.25 -14.32 -1.50
CA PHE A 70 5.09 -14.96 -0.20
C PHE A 70 3.77 -14.48 0.39
N ILE A 71 2.83 -15.39 0.64
CA ILE A 71 1.52 -15.08 1.20
C ILE A 71 1.42 -15.74 2.59
N TYR A 72 1.06 -14.95 3.60
CA TYR A 72 0.94 -15.38 4.98
C TYR A 72 -0.50 -15.27 5.42
N LYS A 73 -1.05 -16.33 6.01
CA LYS A 73 -2.44 -16.40 6.44
C LYS A 73 -2.57 -16.79 7.91
N ASP A 74 -3.21 -15.93 8.68
CA ASP A 74 -3.65 -16.18 10.05
C ASP A 74 -4.91 -17.09 10.08
N GLN A 75 -5.16 -17.79 11.18
CA GLN A 75 -6.44 -18.44 11.51
C GLN A 75 -7.64 -17.48 11.37
N ASP A 76 -7.45 -16.20 11.70
CA ASP A 76 -8.45 -15.13 11.60
C ASP A 76 -8.57 -14.53 10.18
N ARG A 77 -7.99 -15.20 9.17
CA ARG A 77 -8.06 -14.88 7.73
C ARG A 77 -7.33 -13.61 7.29
N ILE A 78 -6.41 -13.08 8.08
CA ILE A 78 -5.54 -11.98 7.66
C ILE A 78 -4.52 -12.50 6.64
N GLU A 79 -4.45 -11.88 5.46
CA GLU A 79 -3.57 -12.30 4.37
C GLU A 79 -2.52 -11.23 4.06
N TYR A 80 -1.27 -11.45 4.44
CA TYR A 80 -0.14 -10.59 4.08
C TYR A 80 0.51 -11.13 2.82
N SER A 81 1.00 -10.27 1.92
CA SER A 81 1.85 -10.71 0.81
C SER A 81 3.21 -10.02 0.80
N TYR A 82 4.15 -10.55 0.03
CA TYR A 82 5.47 -9.96 -0.16
C TYR A 82 6.01 -10.48 -1.49
N GLU A 83 6.58 -9.61 -2.32
CA GLU A 83 7.17 -9.98 -3.59
C GLU A 83 8.70 -9.91 -3.55
N LEU A 84 9.35 -10.97 -4.01
CA LEU A 84 10.79 -11.01 -4.25
C LEU A 84 11.00 -11.16 -5.76
N SER A 85 11.54 -10.13 -6.39
CA SER A 85 11.92 -10.17 -7.80
C SER A 85 13.33 -10.73 -7.95
N LEU A 86 13.49 -11.71 -8.82
CA LEU A 86 14.74 -12.41 -9.11
C LEU A 86 15.03 -12.40 -10.60
N THR A 87 16.26 -12.10 -10.99
CA THR A 87 16.73 -12.39 -12.35
C THR A 87 17.62 -13.62 -12.31
N ILE A 88 17.24 -14.67 -13.05
CA ILE A 88 17.98 -15.93 -13.12
C ILE A 88 18.64 -16.06 -14.49
N ILE A 89 19.96 -16.26 -14.52
CA ILE A 89 20.75 -16.51 -15.73
C ILE A 89 21.67 -17.71 -15.53
N LYS A 90 21.62 -18.69 -16.42
CA LYS A 90 22.38 -19.94 -16.39
C LYS A 90 22.28 -20.65 -15.03
N GLY A 91 21.07 -20.68 -14.47
CA GLY A 91 20.80 -21.31 -13.17
C GLY A 91 21.43 -20.59 -11.96
N LYS A 92 21.75 -19.30 -12.09
CA LYS A 92 22.23 -18.45 -10.99
C LYS A 92 21.34 -17.23 -10.83
N ILE A 93 21.08 -16.84 -9.59
CA ILE A 93 20.41 -15.57 -9.26
C ILE A 93 21.45 -14.45 -9.43
N LEU A 94 21.16 -13.46 -10.27
CA LEU A 94 22.03 -12.32 -10.53
C LEU A 94 21.61 -11.05 -9.80
N GLN A 95 20.31 -10.88 -9.56
CA GLN A 95 19.76 -9.71 -8.87
C GLN A 95 18.59 -10.14 -7.98
N GLU A 96 18.57 -9.60 -6.76
CA GLU A 96 17.48 -9.75 -5.79
C GLU A 96 16.93 -8.35 -5.46
N ASN A 97 15.74 -8.03 -5.97
CA ASN A 97 15.06 -6.79 -5.63
C ASN A 97 13.87 -7.12 -4.70
N ARG A 98 13.89 -6.51 -3.52
CA ARG A 98 12.88 -6.70 -2.45
C ARG A 98 11.70 -5.76 -2.67
N VAL A 99 10.48 -6.29 -2.80
CA VAL A 99 9.25 -5.50 -2.93
C VAL A 99 8.24 -6.01 -1.89
N GLU A 100 8.13 -5.32 -0.76
CA GLU A 100 7.14 -5.67 0.27
C GLU A 100 5.74 -5.23 -0.14
N ILE A 101 4.75 -6.15 -0.12
CA ILE A 101 3.34 -5.87 -0.44
C ILE A 101 2.44 -6.23 0.73
N ILE A 102 2.33 -5.34 1.71
CA ILE A 102 1.46 -5.58 2.85
C ILE A 102 0.02 -5.23 2.47
N LYS A 103 -0.84 -6.23 2.34
CA LYS A 103 -2.29 -6.03 2.20
C LYS A 103 -3.01 -6.35 3.51
N THR A 104 -3.51 -5.28 4.12
CA THR A 104 -4.60 -5.19 5.12
C THR A 104 -4.39 -5.72 6.53
N VAL A 105 -4.40 -4.77 7.47
CA VAL A 105 -4.59 -4.92 8.91
C VAL A 105 -6.05 -5.32 9.16
N SER A 106 -6.32 -6.47 9.79
CA SER A 106 -7.61 -6.68 10.44
C SER A 106 -7.51 -6.19 11.88
N ILE A 107 -8.23 -5.14 12.22
CA ILE A 107 -8.45 -4.73 13.62
C ILE A 107 -9.76 -5.36 14.09
N ASP A 108 -9.76 -5.85 15.34
CA ASP A 108 -10.90 -6.47 16.01
C ASP A 108 -12.19 -5.64 15.80
N PRO A 109 -13.30 -6.25 15.32
CA PRO A 109 -14.58 -5.57 15.17
C PRO A 109 -15.08 -4.85 16.43
N LYS A 110 -14.59 -5.24 17.62
CA LYS A 110 -14.95 -4.59 18.90
C LYS A 110 -14.33 -3.20 19.06
N LEU A 111 -13.14 -2.96 18.50
CA LEU A 111 -12.49 -1.64 18.49
C LEU A 111 -13.14 -0.66 17.49
N LEU A 112 -13.98 -1.15 16.57
CA LEU A 112 -14.78 -0.34 15.62
C LEU A 112 -15.90 0.46 16.30
N SER A 113 -16.23 0.12 17.55
CA SER A 113 -17.35 0.72 18.30
C SER A 113 -16.95 1.89 19.20
N VAL A 114 -15.66 2.22 19.27
CA VAL A 114 -15.19 3.41 19.99
C VAL A 114 -15.57 4.63 19.16
N SER A 115 -16.73 5.17 19.51
CA SER A 115 -17.38 6.31 18.87
C SER A 115 -16.43 7.48 18.68
N SER A 116 -16.43 8.05 17.47
CA SER A 116 -15.80 9.31 17.06
C SER A 116 -16.19 10.54 17.92
N SER A 117 -17.06 10.39 18.92
CA SER A 117 -17.57 11.46 19.77
C SER A 117 -16.75 11.74 21.03
N SER A 118 -15.75 10.91 21.38
CA SER A 118 -14.98 11.09 22.63
C SER A 118 -13.50 11.44 22.45
N TYR A 119 -12.97 11.43 21.23
CA TYR A 119 -11.57 11.74 20.94
C TYR A 119 -11.46 12.96 20.02
N GLU A 120 -10.67 13.96 20.42
CA GLU A 120 -10.37 15.13 19.58
C GLU A 120 -9.48 14.77 18.37
N ASP A 121 -8.74 13.66 18.44
CA ASP A 121 -7.82 13.20 17.40
C ASP A 121 -7.80 11.67 17.29
N TYR A 122 -8.08 11.13 16.09
CA TYR A 122 -8.19 9.68 15.83
C TYR A 122 -7.98 9.33 14.34
N PRO A 123 -7.58 8.08 14.00
CA PRO A 123 -7.46 7.61 12.62
C PRO A 123 -8.79 7.72 11.86
N GLY A 124 -8.78 8.37 10.70
CA GLY A 124 -9.99 8.57 9.88
C GLY A 124 -10.78 9.82 10.24
N ARG A 125 -10.35 10.61 11.23
CA ARG A 125 -10.99 11.89 11.56
C ARG A 125 -11.05 12.80 10.33
N SER A 126 -9.94 12.88 9.59
CA SER A 126 -9.81 13.73 8.41
C SER A 126 -8.90 13.08 7.37
N ILE A 127 -9.46 12.75 6.22
CA ILE A 127 -8.70 12.25 5.07
C ILE A 127 -8.57 13.36 4.04
N ILE A 128 -7.34 13.74 3.71
CA ILE A 128 -7.05 14.76 2.71
C ILE A 128 -6.80 14.07 1.37
N ILE A 129 -7.44 14.51 0.30
CA ILE A 129 -7.35 13.92 -1.04
C ILE A 129 -6.91 14.99 -2.03
N ASP A 130 -5.84 14.70 -2.77
CA ASP A 130 -5.35 15.54 -3.86
C ASP A 130 -4.98 14.71 -5.10
N SER A 131 -4.78 15.40 -6.22
CA SER A 131 -4.43 14.79 -7.51
C SER A 131 -3.38 15.58 -8.28
N PHE A 132 -2.41 14.85 -8.81
CA PHE A 132 -1.27 15.35 -9.58
C PHE A 132 -1.28 14.79 -10.98
N GLU A 133 -0.87 15.59 -11.96
CA GLU A 133 -0.54 15.07 -13.29
C GLU A 133 0.83 14.39 -13.25
N LEU A 134 0.98 13.21 -13.87
CA LEU A 134 2.28 12.52 -13.94
C LEU A 134 3.37 13.39 -14.56
N ASN A 135 3.01 14.24 -15.52
CA ASN A 135 3.92 15.20 -16.15
C ASN A 135 4.60 16.16 -15.16
N SER A 136 3.97 16.40 -14.00
CA SER A 136 4.47 17.31 -12.98
C SER A 136 5.70 16.73 -12.28
N PHE A 137 5.87 15.41 -12.36
CA PHE A 137 7.05 14.67 -11.91
C PHE A 137 8.04 14.36 -13.05
N GLY A 138 7.97 15.07 -14.19
CA GLY A 138 8.86 14.86 -15.33
C GLY A 138 8.58 13.58 -16.14
N ILE A 139 7.46 12.92 -15.90
CA ILE A 139 7.06 11.68 -16.56
C ILE A 139 6.24 11.98 -17.82
N ASN A 140 6.72 11.55 -18.99
CA ASN A 140 6.05 11.75 -20.29
C ASN A 140 4.85 10.79 -20.50
N ASP A 141 3.83 10.90 -19.66
CA ASP A 141 2.51 10.26 -19.83
C ASP A 141 1.39 11.29 -19.60
N PHE A 142 1.12 12.10 -20.63
CA PHE A 142 0.31 13.33 -20.59
C PHE A 142 -1.19 13.15 -20.28
N LYS A 143 -1.65 11.95 -19.92
CA LYS A 143 -3.07 11.68 -19.65
C LYS A 143 -3.35 11.05 -18.30
N LYS A 144 -2.34 10.79 -17.48
CA LYS A 144 -2.53 10.12 -16.20
C LYS A 144 -2.38 11.06 -15.02
N TYR A 145 -3.30 10.88 -14.09
CA TYR A 145 -3.35 11.53 -12.79
C TYR A 145 -3.04 10.49 -11.70
N ILE A 146 -2.21 10.88 -10.73
CA ILE A 146 -2.08 10.17 -9.46
C ILE A 146 -2.93 10.91 -8.46
N TYR A 147 -3.89 10.21 -7.86
CA TYR A 147 -4.57 10.67 -6.66
C TYR A 147 -3.83 10.14 -5.46
N ILE A 148 -3.55 11.01 -4.50
CA ILE A 148 -2.99 10.67 -3.21
C ILE A 148 -4.02 11.07 -2.15
N ALA A 149 -4.28 10.17 -1.22
CA ALA A 149 -4.98 10.53 -0.01
C ALA A 149 -4.10 10.26 1.19
N PHE A 150 -4.22 11.06 2.24
CA PHE A 150 -3.59 10.75 3.51
C PHE A 150 -4.48 11.06 4.70
N ASP A 151 -4.37 10.23 5.72
CA ASP A 151 -5.02 10.45 7.01
C ASP A 151 -4.26 11.49 7.82
N ASP A 152 -4.94 12.51 8.34
CA ASP A 152 -4.28 13.58 9.09
C ASP A 152 -3.69 13.09 10.42
N PHE A 153 -4.28 12.08 11.06
CA PHE A 153 -3.78 11.57 12.33
C PHE A 153 -2.52 10.70 12.16
N SER A 154 -2.62 9.67 11.33
CA SER A 154 -1.58 8.65 11.15
C SER A 154 -0.59 8.97 10.04
N LYS A 155 -0.93 9.92 9.18
CA LYS A 155 -0.24 10.21 7.91
C LYS A 155 -0.22 9.03 6.95
N GLU A 156 -1.02 7.98 7.16
CA GLU A 156 -1.14 6.84 6.25
C GLU A 156 -1.57 7.32 4.86
N ILE A 157 -0.85 6.86 3.83
CA ILE A 157 -1.08 7.24 2.44
C ILE A 157 -1.87 6.15 1.70
N PHE A 158 -2.74 6.59 0.81
CA PHE A 158 -3.40 5.79 -0.20
C PHE A 158 -3.12 6.40 -1.57
N TYR A 159 -3.24 5.59 -2.63
CA TYR A 159 -3.08 6.08 -4.00
C TYR A 159 -4.16 5.53 -4.94
N LEU A 160 -4.41 6.23 -6.04
CA LEU A 160 -5.21 5.77 -7.17
C LEU A 160 -4.68 6.39 -8.47
N CYS A 161 -4.41 5.58 -9.49
CA CYS A 161 -4.14 6.07 -10.84
C CYS A 161 -5.43 6.22 -11.65
N SER A 162 -5.53 7.27 -12.46
CA SER A 162 -6.69 7.51 -13.32
C SER A 162 -6.33 8.36 -14.53
N ASP A 163 -7.03 8.14 -15.65
CA ASP A 163 -6.90 9.00 -16.84
C ASP A 163 -7.70 10.32 -16.73
N TYR A 164 -8.31 10.58 -15.57
CA TYR A 164 -9.22 11.71 -15.38
C TYR A 164 -9.06 12.39 -14.03
N LYS A 165 -9.13 13.73 -14.03
CA LYS A 165 -9.29 14.59 -12.85
C LYS A 165 -10.77 14.96 -12.57
N ASN A 166 -11.49 14.15 -11.79
CA ASN A 166 -12.91 14.39 -11.47
C ASN A 166 -13.39 13.71 -10.18
N TYR A 167 -14.56 14.12 -9.68
CA TYR A 167 -15.13 13.60 -8.42
C TYR A 167 -15.47 12.11 -8.44
N ASN A 168 -15.64 11.44 -9.58
CA ASN A 168 -15.81 9.98 -9.57
C ASN A 168 -14.55 9.26 -9.09
N CYS A 169 -13.36 9.81 -9.38
CA CYS A 169 -12.10 9.26 -8.89
C CYS A 169 -11.95 9.48 -7.38
N VAL A 170 -12.38 10.64 -6.87
CA VAL A 170 -12.47 10.90 -5.41
C VAL A 170 -13.38 9.86 -4.74
N ILE A 171 -14.53 9.53 -5.34
CA ILE A 171 -15.42 8.47 -4.83
C ILE A 171 -14.73 7.10 -4.87
N MET A 172 -14.03 6.76 -5.95
CA MET A 172 -13.31 5.49 -6.07
C MET A 172 -12.23 5.37 -5.00
N MET A 173 -11.46 6.43 -4.81
CA MET A 173 -10.44 6.51 -3.77
C MET A 173 -11.05 6.32 -2.38
N LEU A 174 -12.11 7.07 -2.06
CA LEU A 174 -12.79 6.96 -0.77
C LEU A 174 -13.33 5.55 -0.52
N LYS A 175 -13.89 4.90 -1.54
CA LYS A 175 -14.36 3.51 -1.44
C LYS A 175 -13.22 2.55 -1.11
N GLU A 176 -12.07 2.70 -1.75
CA GLU A 176 -10.90 1.86 -1.45
C GLU A 176 -10.37 2.15 -0.05
N ILE A 177 -10.30 3.41 0.38
CA ILE A 177 -9.92 3.78 1.75
C ILE A 177 -10.85 3.08 2.76
N CYS A 178 -12.17 3.27 2.65
CA CYS A 178 -13.13 2.63 3.56
C CYS A 178 -13.08 1.09 3.54
N LYS A 179 -12.53 0.48 2.49
CA LYS A 179 -12.39 -0.97 2.35
C LYS A 179 -11.06 -1.47 2.92
N LEU A 180 -10.00 -0.66 2.80
CA LEU A 180 -8.65 -1.00 3.26
C LEU A 180 -8.44 -0.64 4.73
N THR A 181 -9.16 0.35 5.24
CA THR A 181 -9.03 0.81 6.61
C THR A 181 -10.00 0.09 7.53
N SER A 182 -9.55 -0.10 8.76
CA SER A 182 -10.36 -0.62 9.86
C SER A 182 -11.00 0.49 10.69
N TYR A 183 -10.92 1.75 10.26
CA TYR A 183 -11.47 2.90 10.98
C TYR A 183 -12.53 3.60 10.13
N LYS A 184 -13.54 4.17 10.80
CA LYS A 184 -14.58 4.95 10.12
C LYS A 184 -14.00 6.30 9.70
N VAL A 185 -14.08 6.60 8.41
CA VAL A 185 -13.76 7.93 7.89
C VAL A 185 -14.87 8.90 8.29
N ALA A 186 -14.53 9.95 9.01
CA ALA A 186 -15.50 10.94 9.49
C ALA A 186 -15.64 12.12 8.52
N GLN A 187 -14.56 12.57 7.90
CA GLN A 187 -14.62 13.58 6.85
C GLN A 187 -13.53 13.37 5.79
N ILE A 188 -13.84 13.83 4.58
CA ILE A 188 -12.85 14.02 3.52
C ILE A 188 -12.65 15.51 3.27
N VAL A 189 -11.40 15.89 2.97
CA VAL A 189 -10.98 17.24 2.62
C VAL A 189 -10.33 17.17 1.25
N PHE A 190 -10.72 18.05 0.33
CA PHE A 190 -10.14 18.13 -1.01
C PHE A 190 -10.34 19.53 -1.59
N ASP A 191 -9.57 19.86 -2.63
CA ASP A 191 -9.66 21.17 -3.27
C ASP A 191 -10.85 21.29 -4.26
N ASP A 192 -11.15 22.51 -4.70
CA ASP A 192 -12.20 22.75 -5.70
C ASP A 192 -11.72 22.61 -7.16
N SER A 193 -10.51 22.08 -7.40
CA SER A 193 -9.89 22.00 -8.72
C SER A 193 -10.41 20.84 -9.59
N TYR A 194 -11.21 19.93 -9.02
CA TYR A 194 -11.79 18.81 -9.76
C TYR A 194 -12.91 19.25 -10.70
N SER A 195 -12.98 18.63 -11.88
CA SER A 195 -14.12 18.84 -12.77
C SER A 195 -15.43 18.41 -12.08
N THR A 196 -16.52 19.15 -12.35
CA THR A 196 -17.83 18.99 -11.70
C THR A 196 -18.48 17.60 -11.86
N LYS A 197 -17.96 16.78 -12.78
CA LYS A 197 -18.45 15.44 -13.06
C LYS A 197 -18.31 14.53 -11.83
N GLY A 198 -19.45 14.11 -11.27
CA GLY A 198 -19.51 13.15 -10.17
C GLY A 198 -19.76 13.75 -8.79
N PHE A 199 -19.78 15.09 -8.64
CA PHE A 199 -19.94 15.73 -7.33
C PHE A 199 -21.24 15.33 -6.61
N SER A 200 -22.37 15.30 -7.32
CA SER A 200 -23.65 14.86 -6.73
C SER A 200 -23.63 13.40 -6.26
N LYS A 201 -22.87 12.53 -6.95
CA LYS A 201 -22.67 11.13 -6.54
C LYS A 201 -21.80 11.05 -5.29
N LEU A 202 -20.79 11.91 -5.18
CA LEU A 202 -19.92 12.00 -4.00
C LEU A 202 -20.74 12.43 -2.79
N VAL A 203 -21.51 13.50 -2.90
CA VAL A 203 -22.42 13.96 -1.84
C VAL A 203 -23.38 12.86 -1.40
N LYS A 204 -23.98 12.14 -2.35
CA LYS A 204 -24.88 11.01 -2.04
C LYS A 204 -24.14 9.87 -1.33
N TYR A 205 -22.94 9.51 -1.78
CA TYR A 205 -22.13 8.46 -1.17
C TYR A 205 -21.73 8.83 0.25
N CYS A 206 -21.21 10.04 0.46
CA CYS A 206 -20.79 10.52 1.78
C CYS A 206 -21.98 10.60 2.74
N LYS A 207 -23.13 11.12 2.30
CA LYS A 207 -24.37 11.14 3.10
C LYS A 207 -24.81 9.74 3.55
N ASN A 208 -24.75 8.76 2.64
CA ASN A 208 -25.15 7.39 2.94
C ASN A 208 -24.18 6.66 3.89
N ASN A 209 -22.95 7.14 4.03
CA ASN A 209 -21.92 6.55 4.90
C ASN A 209 -21.58 7.44 6.10
N GLU A 210 -22.35 8.52 6.33
CA GLU A 210 -22.13 9.49 7.42
C GLU A 210 -20.73 10.12 7.39
N ILE A 211 -20.26 10.46 6.19
CA ILE A 211 -18.96 11.10 5.94
C ILE A 211 -19.19 12.58 5.65
N GLY A 212 -18.51 13.46 6.37
CA GLY A 212 -18.45 14.89 6.10
C GLY A 212 -17.65 15.21 4.83
N ILE A 213 -18.01 16.31 4.17
CA ILE A 213 -17.26 16.83 3.02
C ILE A 213 -16.81 18.25 3.37
N SER A 214 -15.49 18.48 3.33
CA SER A 214 -14.90 19.83 3.34
C SER A 214 -14.28 20.08 1.98
N VAL A 215 -14.67 21.18 1.33
CA VAL A 215 -14.03 21.65 0.10
C VAL A 215 -13.22 22.88 0.47
N GLU A 216 -11.91 22.78 0.38
CA GLU A 216 -11.00 23.87 0.71
C GLU A 216 -10.49 24.55 -0.56
N LYS A 217 -10.22 25.86 -0.49
CA LYS A 217 -9.47 26.52 -1.54
C LYS A 217 -7.99 26.23 -1.32
N VAL A 218 -7.25 26.03 -2.41
CA VAL A 218 -5.82 25.63 -2.51
C VAL A 218 -4.82 26.42 -1.63
N LYS A 219 -5.22 27.44 -0.87
CA LYS A 219 -4.32 28.39 -0.18
C LYS A 219 -4.57 28.60 1.31
N GLU A 220 -5.51 27.90 1.95
CA GLU A 220 -5.98 28.31 3.28
C GLU A 220 -5.46 27.50 4.48
N ASN A 221 -4.67 26.41 4.30
CA ASN A 221 -4.29 25.53 5.43
C ASN A 221 -2.79 25.19 5.54
N VAL A 222 -2.04 26.10 6.18
CA VAL A 222 -0.57 26.06 6.37
C VAL A 222 -0.05 24.77 7.03
N SER A 223 -0.85 24.12 7.89
CA SER A 223 -0.43 22.87 8.56
C SER A 223 -0.58 21.64 7.67
N TYR A 224 -1.64 21.57 6.86
CA TYR A 224 -1.78 20.54 5.84
C TYR A 224 -0.70 20.70 4.79
N ASP A 225 -0.40 21.93 4.38
CA ASP A 225 0.62 22.24 3.38
C ASP A 225 1.98 21.61 3.71
N LYS A 226 2.40 21.57 4.99
CA LYS A 226 3.69 20.98 5.36
C LYS A 226 3.73 19.45 5.27
N ALA A 227 2.70 18.79 5.80
CA ALA A 227 2.62 17.33 5.75
C ALA A 227 2.41 16.85 4.31
N TYR A 228 1.53 17.54 3.59
CA TYR A 228 1.31 17.38 2.16
C TYR A 228 2.60 17.55 1.36
N GLN A 229 3.30 18.68 1.52
CA GLN A 229 4.52 18.95 0.76
C GLN A 229 5.59 17.87 1.02
N TYR A 230 5.75 17.44 2.27
CA TYR A 230 6.67 16.35 2.60
C TYR A 230 6.32 15.04 1.85
N ILE A 231 5.03 14.69 1.76
CA ILE A 231 4.58 13.50 1.03
C ILE A 231 4.82 13.65 -0.48
N VAL A 232 4.54 14.82 -1.03
CA VAL A 232 4.76 15.12 -2.46
C VAL A 232 6.24 15.05 -2.81
N ASP A 233 7.11 15.64 -2.00
CA ASP A 233 8.56 15.61 -2.20
C ASP A 233 9.09 14.17 -2.19
N LEU A 234 8.61 13.34 -1.25
CA LEU A 234 8.98 11.92 -1.19
C LEU A 234 8.48 11.14 -2.40
N LEU A 235 7.27 11.41 -2.87
CA LEU A 235 6.71 10.78 -4.06
C LEU A 235 7.53 11.15 -5.30
N GLU A 236 7.87 12.43 -5.45
CA GLU A 236 8.70 12.93 -6.55
C GLU A 236 10.09 12.26 -6.55
N GLU A 237 10.78 12.25 -5.40
CA GLU A 237 12.07 11.57 -5.26
C GLU A 237 11.96 10.09 -5.63
N TYR A 238 10.92 9.41 -5.12
CA TYR A 238 10.70 8.00 -5.37
C TYR A 238 10.47 7.73 -6.86
N LEU A 239 9.58 8.50 -7.52
CA LEU A 239 9.31 8.36 -8.94
C LEU A 239 10.56 8.63 -9.79
N ASN A 240 11.32 9.68 -9.48
CA ASN A 240 12.56 10.04 -10.20
C ASN A 240 13.65 8.96 -10.10
N SER A 241 13.61 8.10 -9.07
CA SER A 241 14.57 6.99 -8.93
C SER A 241 14.34 5.84 -9.92
N TYR A 242 13.18 5.78 -10.57
CA TYR A 242 12.88 4.79 -11.61
C TYR A 242 13.14 5.40 -12.99
N ILE A 243 13.78 4.65 -13.90
CA ILE A 243 13.92 5.06 -15.30
C ILE A 243 12.55 4.83 -15.97
N ILE A 244 11.70 5.85 -15.95
CA ILE A 244 10.29 5.76 -16.34
C ILE A 244 10.14 5.94 -17.86
N VAL A 245 10.30 4.85 -18.60
CA VAL A 245 9.71 4.72 -19.94
C VAL A 245 8.98 3.38 -20.00
N GLY A 246 7.65 3.43 -20.06
CA GLY A 246 6.81 2.22 -20.20
C GLY A 246 6.62 1.39 -18.93
N CYS A 247 6.87 1.95 -17.73
CA CYS A 247 6.67 1.23 -16.48
C CYS A 247 5.17 1.09 -16.11
N ASN A 248 4.86 0.06 -15.33
CA ASN A 248 3.55 -0.05 -14.68
C ASN A 248 3.56 0.83 -13.42
N TYR A 249 3.04 2.06 -13.55
CA TYR A 249 2.97 3.05 -12.46
C TYR A 249 2.29 2.51 -11.21
N ASP A 250 1.27 1.67 -11.35
CA ASP A 250 0.61 1.07 -10.19
C ASP A 250 1.61 0.25 -9.38
N LYS A 251 2.48 -0.54 -10.01
CA LYS A 251 3.50 -1.31 -9.27
C LYS A 251 4.49 -0.41 -8.54
N VAL A 252 4.92 0.68 -9.15
CA VAL A 252 5.83 1.65 -8.53
C VAL A 252 5.15 2.30 -7.32
N LEU A 253 3.90 2.73 -7.47
CA LEU A 253 3.16 3.40 -6.40
C LEU A 253 2.77 2.45 -5.26
N VAL A 254 2.47 1.17 -5.54
CA VAL A 254 2.36 0.13 -4.49
C VAL A 254 3.64 0.10 -3.67
N GLY A 255 4.80 0.02 -4.32
CA GLY A 255 6.10 0.00 -3.65
C GLY A 255 6.32 1.24 -2.77
N PHE A 256 6.00 2.43 -3.29
CA PHE A 256 6.07 3.69 -2.56
C PHE A 256 5.20 3.67 -1.31
N VAL A 257 3.91 3.37 -1.47
CA VAL A 257 2.94 3.42 -0.36
C VAL A 257 3.28 2.40 0.71
N ASN A 258 3.71 1.19 0.34
CA ASN A 258 4.12 0.18 1.33
C ASN A 258 5.37 0.60 2.09
N LYS A 259 6.37 1.12 1.36
CA LYS A 259 7.59 1.63 1.98
C LYS A 259 7.26 2.74 2.97
N TYR A 260 6.44 3.70 2.58
CA TYR A 260 6.06 4.81 3.45
C TYR A 260 5.18 4.38 4.63
N ASN A 261 4.15 3.56 4.40
CA ASN A 261 3.17 3.22 5.44
C ASN A 261 3.72 2.25 6.50
N VAL A 262 4.69 1.41 6.13
CA VAL A 262 5.08 0.26 6.96
C VAL A 262 6.57 0.15 7.24
N ILE A 263 7.44 0.69 6.39
CA ILE A 263 8.90 0.51 6.50
C ILE A 263 9.57 1.78 7.02
N ASP A 264 9.35 2.90 6.34
CA ASP A 264 10.08 4.14 6.58
C ASP A 264 9.50 4.88 7.78
N LYS A 265 10.37 5.20 8.74
CA LYS A 265 10.02 6.04 9.88
C LYS A 265 9.74 7.46 9.43
N ASN A 266 8.58 7.98 9.81
CA ASN A 266 8.11 9.26 9.35
C ASN A 266 8.31 10.36 10.39
N LYS A 267 9.01 11.44 9.99
CA LYS A 267 9.30 12.59 10.85
C LYS A 267 8.05 13.34 11.30
N LEU A 268 6.96 13.28 10.52
CA LEU A 268 5.69 13.93 10.83
C LEU A 268 4.96 13.27 12.01
N ILE A 269 5.27 12.01 12.31
CA ILE A 269 4.64 11.21 13.37
C ILE A 269 5.68 10.62 14.31
N HIS A 270 6.59 11.47 14.80
CA HIS A 270 7.57 11.11 15.84
C HIS A 270 8.47 9.90 15.50
N HIS A 271 8.82 9.73 14.22
CA HIS A 271 9.62 8.60 13.73
C HIS A 271 8.96 7.22 13.91
N GLU A 272 7.64 7.18 14.00
CA GLU A 272 6.84 5.97 13.82
C GLU A 272 6.51 5.77 12.33
N THR A 273 6.09 4.57 11.95
CA THR A 273 5.43 4.35 10.66
C THR A 273 3.93 4.62 10.82
N PRO A 274 3.20 5.03 9.76
CA PRO A 274 1.75 5.19 9.83
C PRO A 274 1.03 3.97 10.37
N HIS A 275 1.45 2.77 9.96
CA HIS A 275 0.92 1.51 10.48
C HIS A 275 1.11 1.37 12.00
N THR A 276 2.31 1.65 12.51
CA THR A 276 2.58 1.63 13.95
C THR A 276 1.73 2.64 14.69
N ARG A 277 1.57 3.85 14.14
CA ARG A 277 0.76 4.92 14.74
C ARG A 277 -0.71 4.52 14.90
N ILE A 278 -1.30 3.94 13.85
CA ILE A 278 -2.67 3.39 13.87
C ILE A 278 -2.78 2.25 14.88
N SER A 279 -1.85 1.30 14.82
CA SER A 279 -1.84 0.13 15.70
C SER A 279 -1.75 0.54 17.17
N SER A 280 -0.92 1.51 17.51
CA SER A 280 -0.80 2.04 18.87
C SER A 280 -2.10 2.67 19.36
N PHE A 281 -2.80 3.43 18.51
CA PHE A 281 -4.08 4.04 18.88
C PHE A 281 -5.14 3.00 19.27
N PHE A 282 -5.21 1.89 18.51
CA PHE A 282 -6.19 0.81 18.75
C PHE A 282 -5.75 -0.22 19.80
N ASN A 283 -4.48 -0.27 20.21
CA ASN A 283 -4.01 -1.17 21.26
C ASN A 283 -3.93 -0.54 22.65
N VAL A 284 -4.01 0.79 22.76
CA VAL A 284 -3.91 1.53 24.03
C VAL A 284 -5.29 1.79 24.67
N ASN A 285 -6.37 1.54 23.95
CA ASN A 285 -7.77 1.65 24.42
C ASN A 285 -8.47 0.28 24.41
#